data_AF-A0A258M4G9-F1
#
_entry.id   AF-A0A258M4G9-F1
#
_cell.length_a   1.000
_cell.length_b   1.000
_cell.length_c   1.000
_cell.angle_alpha   90.00
_cell.angle_beta   90.00
_cell.angle_gamma   90.00
#
_symmetry.space_group_name_H-M   'P 1'
#
loop_
_entity.id
_entity.type
_entity.pdbx_description
1 polymer ?
#
loop_
_entity_poly.entity_id
_entity_poly.type
_entity_poly.pdbx_seq_one_letter_code
_entity_poly.pdbx_strand_id
1 'polypeptide(L)'
;QPTQILRAGGNYGDRLSSFATHNCRTPGGHPEGYLEAFGNIYRNFALTLSAKMDGKTPTAEMLDFPTFTDGIRGMAFIDNVVASAASDKKWTEYIL
;
A
#
# COMPACT_ATOMS: atom_id res chain seq x y z
N GLN A 1 21.52 -1.02 27.09
CA GLN A 1 20.39 -0.06 27.10
C GLN A 1 19.31 -0.61 28.04
N PRO A 2 18.52 0.23 28.71
CA PRO A 2 17.37 -0.22 29.51
C PRO A 2 16.32 -0.92 28.64
N THR A 3 15.44 -1.73 29.25
CA THR A 3 14.39 -2.48 28.55
C THR A 3 13.50 -1.57 27.71
N GLN A 4 13.28 -1.95 26.45
CA GLN A 4 12.38 -1.25 25.53
C GLN A 4 11.17 -2.13 25.21
N ILE A 5 9.97 -1.55 25.26
CA ILE A 5 8.72 -2.20 24.87
C ILE A 5 8.15 -1.47 23.66
N LEU A 6 8.05 -2.16 22.53
CA LEU A 6 7.48 -1.63 21.29
C LEU A 6 6.08 -2.20 21.08
N ARG A 7 5.12 -1.36 20.69
CA ARG A 7 3.74 -1.76 20.40
C ARG A 7 3.32 -1.31 19.00
N ALA A 8 2.61 -2.18 18.29
CA ALA A 8 1.91 -1.79 17.07
C ALA A 8 0.93 -0.63 17.36
N GLY A 9 0.78 0.31 16.42
CA GLY A 9 -0.06 1.51 16.60
C GLY A 9 0.54 2.60 17.50
N GLY A 10 1.75 2.42 18.05
CA GLY A 10 2.42 3.43 18.88
C GLY A 10 2.86 4.70 18.13
N ASN A 11 2.63 4.75 16.82
CA ASN A 11 2.97 5.84 15.91
C ASN A 11 4.37 6.42 16.13
N TYR A 12 5.36 5.53 16.27
CA TYR A 12 6.76 5.85 16.55
C TYR A 12 7.41 6.57 15.36
N GLY A 13 7.13 7.85 15.16
CA GLY A 13 7.61 8.61 14.00
C GLY A 13 9.12 8.81 13.92
N ASP A 14 9.85 8.49 15.00
CA ASP A 14 11.32 8.43 15.01
C ASP A 14 11.89 7.19 14.30
N ARG A 15 11.09 6.13 14.13
CA ARG A 15 11.54 4.83 13.61
C ARG A 15 10.63 4.21 12.55
N LEU A 16 9.40 4.69 12.40
CA LEU A 16 8.47 4.29 11.35
C LEU A 16 8.55 5.26 10.17
N SER A 17 8.31 4.76 8.96
CA SER A 17 8.22 5.61 7.77
C SER A 17 7.04 6.57 7.87
N SER A 18 7.10 7.71 7.16
CA SER A 18 5.98 8.65 7.08
C SER A 18 4.70 8.00 6.54
N PHE A 19 4.83 7.02 5.64
CA PHE A 19 3.72 6.22 5.14
C PHE A 19 3.04 5.38 6.23
N ALA A 20 3.84 4.72 7.07
CA ALA A 20 3.30 3.93 8.18
C ALA A 20 2.59 4.83 9.20
N THR A 21 3.21 5.97 9.55
CA THR A 21 2.61 6.90 10.52
C THR A 21 1.37 7.61 10.01
N HIS A 22 1.30 7.92 8.70
CA HIS A 22 0.13 8.50 8.03
C HIS A 22 -1.08 7.56 7.99
N ASN A 23 -0.83 6.25 7.92
CA ASN A 23 -1.86 5.22 7.74
C ASN A 23 -2.30 4.57 9.07
N CYS A 24 -1.56 4.76 10.18
CA CYS A 24 -1.99 4.37 11.53
C CYS A 24 -2.95 5.41 12.11
N ARG A 25 -4.09 4.95 12.64
CA ARG A 25 -5.16 5.83 13.15
C ARG A 25 -5.38 5.73 14.65
N THR A 26 -5.11 4.56 15.22
CA THR A 26 -5.44 4.26 16.61
C THR A 26 -4.19 4.24 17.48
N PRO A 27 -4.30 4.60 18.78
CA PRO A 27 -3.16 4.55 19.68
C PRO A 27 -2.68 3.13 19.96
N GLY A 28 -1.40 2.99 20.32
CA GLY A 28 -0.79 1.69 20.59
C GLY A 28 -1.56 0.82 21.58
N GLY A 29 -1.90 -0.39 21.16
CA GLY A 29 -2.74 -1.33 21.91
C GLY A 29 -4.18 -1.45 21.41
N HIS A 30 -4.60 -0.59 20.48
CA HIS A 30 -5.88 -0.73 19.76
C HIS A 30 -5.61 -1.45 18.43
N PRO A 31 -6.24 -2.60 18.17
CA PRO A 31 -5.97 -3.35 16.95
C PRO A 31 -6.58 -2.64 15.74
N GLU A 32 -5.77 -2.46 14.71
CA GLU A 32 -6.20 -2.18 13.33
C GLU A 32 -5.98 -3.43 12.49
N GLY A 33 -6.73 -3.56 11.41
CA GLY A 33 -6.61 -4.70 10.52
C GLY A 33 -7.19 -4.45 9.14
N TYR A 34 -7.98 -5.41 8.66
CA TYR A 34 -8.45 -5.44 7.28
C TYR A 34 -9.32 -4.23 6.91
N LEU A 35 -10.27 -3.85 7.78
CA LEU A 35 -11.14 -2.70 7.54
C LEU A 35 -10.35 -1.40 7.50
N GLU A 36 -9.36 -1.29 8.38
CA GLU A 36 -8.47 -0.15 8.41
C GLU A 36 -7.63 -0.09 7.13
N ALA A 37 -7.02 -1.20 6.72
CA ALA A 37 -6.25 -1.25 5.47
C ALA A 37 -7.08 -0.80 4.26
N PHE A 38 -8.34 -1.27 4.13
CA PHE A 38 -9.25 -0.79 3.09
C PHE A 38 -9.56 0.70 3.24
N GLY A 39 -9.85 1.16 4.46
CA GLY A 39 -10.07 2.58 4.75
C GLY A 39 -8.91 3.48 4.31
N ASN A 40 -7.66 3.00 4.41
CA ASN A 40 -6.48 3.74 3.97
C ASN A 40 -6.45 3.91 2.44
N ILE A 41 -6.81 2.87 1.68
CA ILE A 41 -6.91 2.96 0.20
C ILE A 41 -7.92 4.04 -0.20
N TYR A 42 -9.13 4.00 0.35
CA TYR A 42 -10.17 4.98 0.04
C TYR A 42 -9.81 6.40 0.48
N ARG A 43 -9.23 6.54 1.67
CA ARG A 43 -8.79 7.82 2.21
C ARG A 43 -7.70 8.45 1.34
N ASN A 44 -6.69 7.69 0.97
CA ASN A 44 -5.57 8.19 0.16
C ASN A 44 -6.05 8.61 -1.24
N PHE A 45 -6.90 7.80 -1.88
CA PHE A 45 -7.56 8.18 -3.13
C PHE A 45 -8.36 9.49 -3.00
N ALA A 46 -9.19 9.62 -1.96
CA ALA A 46 -10.02 10.81 -1.75
C ALA A 46 -9.17 12.07 -1.49
N LEU A 47 -8.09 11.95 -0.71
CA LEU A 47 -7.15 13.05 -0.46
C LEU A 47 -6.45 13.48 -1.75
N THR A 48 -5.97 12.53 -2.55
CA THR A 48 -5.36 12.82 -3.86
C THR A 48 -6.34 13.48 -4.82
N LEU A 49 -7.59 13.01 -4.88
CA LEU A 49 -8.64 13.61 -5.71
C LEU A 49 -8.92 15.06 -5.28
N SER A 50 -9.11 15.29 -3.98
CA SER A 50 -9.36 16.62 -3.43
C SER A 50 -8.20 17.57 -3.69
N ALA A 51 -6.95 17.14 -3.50
CA ALA A 51 -5.78 17.97 -3.79
C ALA A 51 -5.73 18.37 -5.26
N LYS A 52 -6.01 17.45 -6.18
CA LYS A 52 -6.08 17.74 -7.62
C LYS A 52 -7.19 18.73 -7.97
N MET A 53 -8.38 18.58 -7.39
CA MET A 53 -9.50 19.51 -7.60
C MET A 53 -9.18 20.93 -7.12
N ASP A 54 -8.41 21.03 -6.03
CA ASP A 54 -7.92 22.30 -5.48
C ASP A 54 -6.73 22.90 -6.25
N GLY A 55 -6.20 22.23 -7.28
CA GLY A 55 -4.97 22.64 -7.97
C GLY A 55 -3.70 22.49 -7.12
N LYS A 56 -3.73 21.66 -6.07
CA LYS A 56 -2.61 21.36 -5.17
C LYS A 56 -1.94 20.04 -5.57
N THR A 57 -0.64 19.94 -5.29
CA THR A 57 0.11 18.68 -5.45
C THR A 57 -0.16 17.76 -4.25
N PRO A 58 -0.67 16.54 -4.45
CA PRO A 58 -0.80 15.54 -3.37
C PRO A 58 0.57 15.18 -2.77
N THR A 59 0.61 14.85 -1.48
CA THR A 59 1.84 14.32 -0.86
C THR A 59 2.11 12.89 -1.32
N ALA A 60 3.33 12.39 -1.07
CA ALA A 60 3.69 11.02 -1.42
C ALA A 60 2.82 9.99 -0.69
N GLU A 61 2.47 10.23 0.56
CA GLU A 61 1.61 9.37 1.38
C GLU A 61 0.16 9.38 0.90
N MET A 62 -0.32 10.50 0.33
CA MET A 62 -1.65 10.54 -0.30
C MET A 62 -1.68 9.66 -1.56
N LEU A 63 -0.55 9.53 -2.26
CA LEU A 63 -0.44 8.71 -3.48
C LEU A 63 -0.26 7.21 -3.19
N ASP A 64 -0.23 6.80 -1.92
CA ASP A 64 -0.08 5.40 -1.50
C ASP A 64 -1.42 4.64 -1.63
N PHE A 65 -1.79 4.34 -2.87
CA PHE A 65 -2.89 3.46 -3.24
C PHE A 65 -2.65 2.87 -4.64
N PRO A 66 -3.23 1.69 -4.97
CA PRO A 66 -3.05 1.07 -6.28
C PRO A 66 -3.51 1.96 -7.43
N THR A 67 -2.72 1.95 -8.49
CA THR A 67 -2.97 2.69 -9.74
C THR A 67 -3.45 1.76 -10.85
N PHE A 68 -3.83 2.33 -11.99
CA PHE A 68 -4.19 1.52 -13.16
C PHE A 68 -3.00 0.68 -13.67
N THR A 69 -1.75 1.14 -13.52
CA THR A 69 -0.57 0.37 -13.93
C THR A 69 -0.36 -0.86 -13.07
N ASP A 70 -0.74 -0.82 -11.79
CA ASP A 70 -0.72 -1.98 -10.91
C ASP A 70 -1.76 -3.02 -11.33
N GLY A 71 -2.93 -2.56 -11.80
CA GLY A 71 -3.94 -3.41 -12.41
C GLY A 71 -3.46 -4.11 -13.68
N ILE A 72 -2.81 -3.38 -14.60
CA ILE A 72 -2.22 -3.95 -15.83
C ILE A 72 -1.18 -5.02 -15.47
N ARG A 73 -0.29 -4.72 -14.53
CA ARG A 73 0.71 -5.69 -14.04
C ARG A 73 0.07 -6.95 -13.47
N GLY A 74 -1.03 -6.82 -12.74
CA GLY A 74 -1.78 -7.95 -12.21
C GLY A 74 -2.36 -8.85 -13.32
N MET A 75 -2.94 -8.24 -14.36
CA MET A 75 -3.45 -8.99 -15.50
C MET A 75 -2.33 -9.70 -16.28
N ALA A 76 -1.23 -8.99 -16.55
CA ALA A 76 -0.05 -9.56 -17.19
C ALA A 76 0.50 -10.73 -16.38
N PHE A 77 0.59 -10.61 -15.05
CA PHE A 77 1.02 -11.70 -14.18
C PHE A 77 0.14 -12.96 -14.34
N ILE A 78 -1.18 -12.79 -14.33
CA ILE A 78 -2.12 -13.92 -14.53
C ILE A 78 -1.85 -14.61 -15.87
N ASP A 79 -1.73 -13.84 -16.96
CA ASP A 79 -1.52 -14.38 -18.30
C ASP A 79 -0.21 -15.16 -18.40
N ASN A 80 0.89 -14.59 -17.90
CA ASN A 80 2.21 -15.25 -17.90
C ASN A 80 2.21 -16.54 -17.07
N VAL A 81 1.52 -16.56 -15.91
CA VAL A 81 1.40 -17.76 -15.07
C VAL A 81 0.61 -18.86 -15.78
N VAL A 82 -0.49 -18.49 -16.44
CA VAL A 82 -1.30 -19.44 -17.23
C VAL A 82 -0.50 -20.00 -18.41
N ALA A 83 0.22 -19.14 -19.15
CA ALA A 83 1.09 -19.56 -20.24
C ALA A 83 2.21 -20.50 -19.77
N SER A 84 2.81 -20.22 -18.60
CA SER A 84 3.82 -21.09 -18.00
C SER A 84 3.24 -22.45 -17.58
N ALA A 85 2.03 -22.47 -17.01
CA ALA A 85 1.36 -23.70 -16.62
C ALA A 85 1.06 -24.63 -17.81
N ALA A 86 0.70 -24.05 -18.96
CA ALA A 86 0.47 -24.77 -20.22
C ALA A 86 1.76 -25.19 -20.95
N SER A 87 2.92 -24.75 -20.49
CA SER A 87 4.22 -24.99 -21.12
C SER A 87 5.05 -26.05 -20.38
N ASP A 88 5.89 -26.76 -21.12
CA ASP A 88 6.93 -27.62 -20.54
C ASP A 88 8.07 -26.80 -19.91
N LYS A 89 8.23 -25.52 -20.30
CA LYS A 89 9.19 -24.57 -19.71
C LYS A 89 8.59 -23.88 -18.48
N LYS A 90 9.21 -24.10 -17.32
CA LYS A 90 8.70 -23.62 -16.01
C LYS A 90 9.12 -22.21 -15.60
N TRP A 91 10.10 -21.65 -16.29
CA TRP A 91 10.42 -20.22 -16.20
C TRP A 91 10.06 -19.57 -17.53
N THR A 92 9.26 -18.51 -17.47
CA THR A 92 8.88 -17.69 -18.62
C THR A 92 9.42 -16.28 -18.43
N GLU A 93 9.76 -15.63 -19.54
CA GLU A 93 9.99 -14.18 -19.54
C GLU A 93 8.67 -13.49 -19.16
N TYR A 94 8.75 -12.45 -18.32
CA TYR A 94 7.58 -11.65 -17.94
C TYR A 94 7.30 -10.61 -19.02
N ILE A 95 6.15 -10.75 -19.68
CA ILE A 95 5.68 -9.82 -20.70
C ILE A 95 4.60 -8.93 -20.08
N LEU A 96 4.75 -7.61 -20.20
CA LEU A 96 3.78 -6.61 -19.76
C LEU A 96 2.76 -6.31 -20.86
#